data_AF-A0A527HL57-F1
#
_entry.id   AF-A0A527HL57-F1
#
_cell.length_a   1.000
_cell.length_b   1.000
_cell.length_c   1.000
_cell.angle_alpha   90.00
_cell.angle_beta   90.00
_cell.angle_gamma   90.00
#
_symmetry.space_group_name_H-M   'P 1'
#
loop_
_entity.id
_entity.type
_entity.pdbx_description
1 polymer ?
#
loop_
_entity_poly.entity_id
_entity_poly.type
_entity_poly.pdbx_seq_one_letter_code
_entity_poly.pdbx_strand_id
1 'polypeptide(L)' 'LPVGTAYAVWTGIGTVGTALLGIWLLGEPATAIRLACIALIVCGIMGLKFAA' A
#
# COMPACT_ATOMS: atom_id res chain seq x y z
N LEU A 1 19.16 -5.16 -1.58
CA LEU A 1 18.14 -4.64 -0.63
C LEU A 1 17.98 -5.67 0.48
N PRO A 2 17.97 -5.28 1.76
CA PRO A 2 17.62 -6.16 2.86
C PRO A 2 16.33 -6.95 2.53
N VAL A 3 16.30 -8.24 2.84
CA VAL A 3 15.11 -9.09 2.60
C VAL A 3 13.84 -8.44 3.19
N GLY A 4 13.95 -7.80 4.37
CA GLY A 4 12.83 -7.11 5.02
C GLY A 4 12.25 -5.95 4.21
N THR A 5 13.09 -5.09 3.60
CA THR A 5 12.60 -3.98 2.77
C THR A 5 12.06 -4.47 1.43
N ALA A 6 12.64 -5.51 0.85
CA ALA A 6 12.10 -6.13 -0.36
C ALA A 6 10.69 -6.73 -0.11
N TYR A 7 10.51 -7.41 1.03
CA TYR A 7 9.23 -8.02 1.40
C TYR A 7 8.15 -6.95 1.66
N ALA A 8 8.50 -5.90 2.41
CA ALA A 8 7.59 -4.79 2.71
C ALA A 8 7.12 -4.05 1.45
N VAL A 9 8.02 -3.84 0.48
CA VAL A 9 7.67 -3.21 -0.80
C VAL A 9 6.76 -4.12 -1.62
N TRP A 10 7.05 -5.42 -1.67
CA TRP A 10 6.24 -6.38 -2.42
C TRP A 10 4.81 -6.51 -1.87
N THR A 11 4.65 -6.69 -0.55
CA THR A 11 3.31 -6.71 0.08
C THR A 11 2.59 -5.37 -0.06
N GLY A 12 3.34 -4.27 0.01
CA GLY A 12 2.83 -2.92 -0.21
C GLY A 12 2.19 -2.74 -1.59
N ILE A 13 2.93 -3.09 -2.64
CA ILE A 13 2.45 -3.00 -4.02
C ILE A 13 1.19 -3.87 -4.20
N GLY A 14 1.18 -5.10 -3.67
CA GLY A 14 0.02 -5.98 -3.73
C GLY A 14 -1.22 -5.40 -3.02
N THR A 15 -1.03 -4.78 -1.86
CA THR A 15 -2.12 -4.19 -1.06
C THR A 15 -2.71 -2.96 -1.74
N VAL A 16 -1.86 -2.07 -2.26
CA VAL A 16 -2.31 -0.87 -2.99
C VAL A 16 -2.99 -1.26 -4.30
N GLY A 17 -2.41 -2.21 -5.04
CA GLY A 17 -2.95 -2.70 -6.30
C GLY A 17 -4.33 -3.35 -6.14
N THR A 18 -4.49 -4.22 -5.14
CA THR A 18 -5.79 -4.86 -4.85
C THR A 18 -6.83 -3.85 -4.36
N ALA A 19 -6.44 -2.87 -3.55
CA ALA A 19 -7.36 -1.82 -3.12
C ALA A 19 -7.83 -0.91 -4.28
N LEU A 20 -6.92 -0.52 -5.18
CA LEU A 20 -7.25 0.27 -6.37
C LEU A 20 -8.12 -0.53 -7.35
N LEU A 21 -7.76 -1.79 -7.61
CA LEU A 21 -8.57 -2.70 -8.44
C LEU A 21 -9.93 -2.95 -7.81
N GLY A 22 -10.03 -3.07 -6.49
CA GLY A 22 -11.30 -3.19 -5.78
C GLY A 22 -12.24 -2.00 -6.01
N ILE A 23 -11.68 -0.79 -5.97
CA ILE A 23 -12.43 0.44 -6.27
C ILE A 23 -12.86 0.47 -7.76
N TRP A 24 -11.96 0.09 -8.69
CA TRP A 24 -12.22 0.19 -10.14
C TRP A 24 -13.09 -0.94 -10.72
N LEU A 25 -12.83 -2.20 -10.35
CA LEU A 25 -13.56 -3.37 -10.87
C LEU A 25 -14.82 -3.68 -10.07
N LEU A 26 -14.76 -3.59 -8.73
CA LEU A 26 -15.88 -3.97 -7.87
C LEU A 26 -16.76 -2.77 -7.47
N GLY A 27 -16.37 -1.54 -7.84
CA GLY A 27 -17.10 -0.33 -7.48
C GLY A 27 -17.14 -0.08 -5.97
N GLU A 28 -16.15 -0.61 -5.23
CA GLU A 28 -16.10 -0.43 -3.78
C GLU A 28 -16.00 1.06 -3.43
N PRO A 29 -16.74 1.52 -2.40
CA PRO A 29 -16.74 2.91 -2.01
C PRO A 29 -15.34 3.32 -1.55
N ALA A 30 -14.73 4.24 -2.31
CA ALA A 30 -13.47 4.90 -1.99
C ALA A 30 -13.67 5.91 -0.84
N THR A 31 -14.03 5.40 0.33
CA THR A 31 -14.20 6.21 1.53
C THR A 31 -12.87 6.86 1.92
N ALA A 32 -12.95 8.10 2.40
CA ALA A 32 -11.77 8.88 2.80
C ALA A 32 -10.89 8.13 3.82
N ILE A 33 -11.50 7.35 4.71
CA ILE A 33 -10.81 6.50 5.70
C ILE A 33 -10.01 5.38 5.01
N ARG A 34 -10.59 4.69 4.02
CA ARG A 34 -9.89 3.61 3.28
C ARG A 34 -8.68 4.17 2.54
N LEU A 35 -8.84 5.32 1.87
CA LEU A 35 -7.73 6.02 1.22
C LEU A 35 -6.66 6.46 2.22
N ALA A 36 -7.05 6.99 3.38
CA ALA A 36 -6.12 7.40 4.43
C ALA A 36 -5.30 6.20 4.96
N CYS A 37 -5.94 5.05 5.19
CA CYS A 37 -5.25 3.82 5.58
C CYS A 37 -4.26 3.33 4.51
N ILE A 38 -4.66 3.35 3.23
CA ILE A 38 -3.77 2.99 2.12
C ILE A 38 -2.57 3.94 2.06
N ALA A 39 -2.79 5.26 2.21
CA ALA A 39 -1.72 6.24 2.25
C ALA A 39 -0.76 6.02 3.43
N LEU A 40 -1.27 5.63 4.60
CA LEU A 40 -0.48 5.31 5.79
C LEU A 40 0.41 4.08 5.57
N ILE A 41 -0.12 3.04 4.92
CA ILE A 41 0.64 1.85 4.52
C ILE A 41 1.77 2.25 3.56
N VAL A 42 1.46 3.02 2.52
CA VAL A 42 2.43 3.51 1.53
C VAL A 42 3.52 4.37 2.18
N CYS A 43 3.15 5.28 3.10
CA CYS A 43 4.10 6.06 3.89
C CYS A 43 5.02 5.18 4.74
N GLY A 44 4.49 4.14 5.39
CA GLY A 44 5.30 3.20 6.18
C GLY A 44 6.32 2.44 5.33
N ILE A 45 5.93 2.03 4.11
CA ILE A 45 6.82 1.34 3.17
C ILE A 45 7.90 2.29 2.65
N MET A 46 7.54 3.53 2.30
CA MET A 46 8.51 4.56 1.91
C MET A 46 9.47 4.86 3.05
N GLY A 47 8.98 5.01 4.28
CA GLY A 47 9.81 5.21 5.47
C GLY A 47 10.82 4.08 5.67
N LEU A 48 10.41 2.82 5.53
CA LEU A 48 11.31 1.66 5.56
C LEU A 48 12.33 1.66 4.43
N LYS A 49 11.96 2.16 3.24
CA LYS A 49 12.86 2.31 2.08
C LYS A 49 13.87 3.45 2.21
N PHE A 50 13.55 4.51 2.95
CA PHE A 50 14.45 5.63 3.22
C PHE A 50 15.32 5.40 4.47
N ALA A 51 14.82 4.63 5.44
CA ALA A 51 15.54 4.31 6.67
C ALA A 51 16.58 3.19 6.52
N ALA A 52 16.50 2.37 5.45
CA ALA A 52 17.38 1.23 5.19
C ALA A 52 18.03 1.32 3.80
#